data_AF-A0A1B7MF50-F1
#
_entry.id   AF-A0A1B7MF50-F1
#
_cell.length_a   1.000
_cell.length_b   1.000
_cell.length_c   1.000
_cell.angle_alpha   90.00
_cell.angle_beta   90.00
_cell.angle_gamma   90.00
#
_symmetry.space_group_name_H-M   'P 1'
#
loop_
_entity.id
_entity.type
_entity.pdbx_description
1 polymer ?
#
loop_
_entity_poly.entity_id
_entity_poly.type
_entity_poly.pdbx_seq_one_letter_code
_entity_poly.pdbx_strand_id
1 'polypeptide(L)'
;MSASQIDCLCNLWAMTLAKHNEKPPFADHRDLYQTIDSTPLGDVKWQSFSIQYSGEKPDINIPPWMNDTYDVWFRDPHEVVRNMLANPMYADEMDYWPYREYASANDECQWKDFM
;
A
#
# COMPACT_ATOMS: atom_id res chain seq x y z
N MET A 1 -1.75 -7.90 -15.13
CA MET A 1 -2.15 -7.70 -16.53
C MET A 1 -1.28 -6.60 -17.11
N SER A 2 -0.82 -6.72 -18.35
CA SER A 2 -0.11 -5.63 -19.01
C SER A 2 -1.07 -4.49 -19.37
N ALA A 3 -0.54 -3.27 -19.52
CA ALA A 3 -1.33 -2.13 -20.03
C ALA A 3 -2.07 -2.47 -21.33
N SER A 4 -1.40 -3.18 -22.25
CA SER A 4 -1.99 -3.64 -23.52
C SER A 4 -3.18 -4.59 -23.35
N GLN A 5 -3.17 -5.44 -22.32
CA GLN A 5 -4.31 -6.32 -22.02
C GLN A 5 -5.50 -5.54 -21.48
N ILE A 6 -5.24 -4.50 -20.66
CA ILE A 6 -6.28 -3.61 -20.12
C ILE A 6 -6.90 -2.80 -21.24
N ASP A 7 -6.10 -2.23 -22.14
CA ASP A 7 -6.58 -1.48 -23.31
C ASP A 7 -7.45 -2.36 -24.22
N CYS A 8 -7.05 -3.61 -24.44
CA CYS A 8 -7.85 -4.58 -25.18
C CYS A 8 -9.23 -4.80 -24.52
N LEU A 9 -9.25 -4.97 -23.20
CA LEU A 9 -10.49 -5.18 -22.45
C LEU A 9 -11.40 -3.95 -22.49
N CYS A 10 -10.86 -2.74 -22.29
CA CYS A 10 -11.59 -1.48 -22.41
C CYS A 10 -12.20 -1.32 -23.82
N ASN A 11 -11.45 -1.65 -24.87
CA ASN A 11 -11.93 -1.62 -26.25
C ASN A 11 -13.04 -2.63 -26.52
N LEU A 12 -12.89 -3.86 -26.02
CA LEU A 12 -13.94 -4.88 -26.14
C LEU A 12 -15.23 -4.42 -25.46
N TRP A 13 -15.12 -3.81 -24.28
CA TRP A 13 -16.25 -3.27 -23.54
C TRP A 13 -16.90 -2.09 -24.29
N ALA A 14 -16.09 -1.20 -24.88
CA ALA A 14 -16.61 -0.13 -25.73
C ALA A 14 -17.40 -0.68 -26.93
N MET A 15 -16.92 -1.75 -27.56
CA MET A 15 -17.61 -2.39 -28.68
C MET A 15 -18.94 -3.04 -28.28
N THR A 16 -19.04 -3.61 -27.08
CA THR A 16 -20.32 -4.18 -26.61
C THR A 16 -21.37 -3.09 -26.34
N LEU A 17 -20.93 -1.94 -25.83
CA LEU A 17 -21.78 -0.79 -25.52
C LEU A 17 -22.15 0.06 -26.74
N ALA A 18 -21.38 -0.02 -27.82
CA ALA A 18 -21.62 0.74 -29.06
C ALA A 18 -23.04 0.53 -29.64
N LYS A 19 -23.61 -0.67 -29.50
CA LYS A 19 -24.99 -0.99 -29.93
C LYS A 19 -26.06 -0.21 -29.16
N HIS A 20 -25.73 0.21 -27.95
CA HIS A 20 -26.61 0.96 -27.05
C HIS A 20 -26.32 2.47 -27.08
N ASN A 21 -25.37 2.91 -27.92
CA ASN A 21 -24.88 4.28 -27.95
C ASN A 21 -24.37 4.78 -26.58
N GLU A 22 -23.83 3.84 -25.79
CA GLU A 22 -23.28 4.06 -24.46
C GLU A 22 -21.75 4.13 -24.50
N LYS A 23 -21.15 4.77 -23.49
CA LYS A 23 -19.69 4.91 -23.36
C LYS A 23 -19.16 3.90 -22.34
N PRO A 24 -17.97 3.31 -22.58
CA PRO A 24 -17.32 2.48 -21.58
C PRO A 24 -16.99 3.30 -20.33
N PRO A 25 -16.89 2.65 -19.16
CA PRO A 25 -16.54 3.33 -17.91
C PRO A 25 -15.12 3.89 -17.91
N PHE A 26 -14.20 3.31 -18.71
CA PHE A 26 -12.82 3.75 -18.86
C PHE A 26 -12.41 3.70 -20.33
N ALA A 27 -11.71 4.73 -20.81
CA ALA A 27 -11.22 4.79 -22.18
C ALA A 27 -10.04 3.85 -22.43
N ASP A 28 -9.09 3.76 -21.49
CA ASP A 28 -7.87 2.97 -21.57
C ASP A 28 -7.33 2.66 -20.16
N HIS A 29 -6.18 2.01 -20.07
CA HIS A 29 -5.52 1.74 -18.78
C HIS A 29 -5.16 3.01 -18.00
N ARG A 30 -4.88 4.15 -18.66
CA ARG A 30 -4.50 5.40 -17.99
C ARG A 30 -5.70 6.02 -17.31
N ASP A 31 -6.84 6.07 -18.01
CA ASP A 31 -8.11 6.55 -17.47
C ASP A 31 -8.57 5.70 -16.28
N LEU A 32 -8.41 4.37 -16.38
CA LEU A 32 -8.65 3.45 -15.28
C LEU A 32 -7.75 3.76 -14.07
N TYR A 33 -6.42 3.83 -14.27
CA TYR A 33 -5.48 4.09 -13.17
C TYR A 33 -5.69 5.46 -12.55
N GLN A 34 -5.92 6.48 -13.36
CA GLN A 34 -6.20 7.83 -12.87
C GLN A 34 -7.50 7.87 -12.06
N THR A 35 -8.52 7.12 -12.45
CA THR A 35 -9.78 7.01 -11.69
C THR A 35 -9.56 6.33 -10.34
N ILE A 36 -8.75 5.26 -10.30
CA ILE A 36 -8.36 4.59 -9.05
C ILE A 36 -7.59 5.56 -8.15
N ASP A 37 -6.58 6.24 -8.71
CA ASP A 37 -5.70 7.17 -7.98
C ASP A 37 -6.43 8.44 -7.50
N SER A 38 -7.55 8.81 -8.14
CA SER A 38 -8.39 9.95 -7.77
C SER A 38 -9.57 9.58 -6.86
N THR A 39 -9.77 8.30 -6.55
CA THR A 39 -10.84 7.86 -5.65
C THR A 39 -10.60 8.42 -4.25
N PRO A 40 -11.52 9.23 -3.69
CA PRO A 40 -11.34 9.88 -2.39
C PRO A 40 -11.52 8.94 -1.19
N LEU A 41 -11.91 7.69 -1.44
CA LEU A 41 -12.13 6.68 -0.40
C LEU A 41 -10.78 6.08 0.03
N GLY A 42 -10.35 6.32 1.27
CA GLY A 42 -9.14 5.69 1.84
C GLY A 42 -7.86 6.51 1.66
N ASP A 43 -8.00 7.82 1.85
CA ASP A 43 -6.99 8.87 1.75
C ASP A 43 -5.64 8.47 2.39
N VAL A 44 -4.60 8.54 1.56
CA VAL A 44 -3.12 8.56 1.71
C VAL A 44 -2.57 7.84 0.48
N LYS A 45 -1.89 8.57 -0.41
CA LYS A 45 -1.34 8.01 -1.65
C LYS A 45 -0.23 6.99 -1.37
N TRP A 46 -0.16 5.95 -2.21
CA TRP A 46 1.02 5.09 -2.26
C TRP A 46 2.22 5.89 -2.75
N GLN A 47 3.35 5.68 -2.10
CA GLN A 47 4.65 6.22 -2.45
C GLN A 47 5.63 5.07 -2.58
N SER A 48 6.67 5.26 -3.40
CA SER A 48 7.74 4.30 -3.50
C SER A 48 9.11 4.96 -3.63
N PHE A 49 10.11 4.24 -3.15
CA PHE A 49 11.51 4.54 -3.39
C PHE A 49 12.28 3.23 -3.53
N SER A 50 13.33 3.26 -4.31
CA SER A 50 14.18 2.09 -4.51
C SER A 50 15.32 2.10 -3.51
N ILE A 51 15.61 0.92 -2.94
CA ILE A 51 16.74 0.69 -2.04
C ILE A 51 17.67 -0.36 -2.62
N GLN A 52 18.95 -0.22 -2.30
CA GLN A 52 19.97 -1.22 -2.55
C GLN A 52 20.87 -1.30 -1.33
N TYR A 53 21.38 -2.49 -1.04
CA TYR A 53 22.34 -2.67 0.05
C TYR A 53 23.63 -1.87 -0.21
N SER A 54 23.96 -0.97 0.72
CA SER A 54 25.11 -0.07 0.65
C SER A 54 26.23 -0.40 1.64
N GLY A 55 26.11 -1.48 2.41
CA GLY A 55 27.10 -1.90 3.40
C GLY A 55 28.26 -2.71 2.81
N GLU A 56 29.14 -3.20 3.69
CA GLU A 56 30.26 -4.05 3.32
C GLU A 56 29.79 -5.38 2.72
N LYS A 57 30.36 -5.73 1.56
CA LYS A 57 30.04 -6.97 0.86
C LYS A 57 31.17 -7.97 1.07
N PRO A 58 30.87 -9.28 1.22
CA PRO A 58 31.91 -10.30 1.25
C PRO A 58 32.75 -10.29 -0.03
N ASP A 59 34.06 -10.51 0.09
CA ASP A 59 34.97 -10.55 -1.08
C ASP A 59 34.68 -11.73 -2.03
N ILE A 60 34.07 -12.80 -1.50
CA ILE A 60 33.77 -14.04 -2.22
C ILE A 60 32.31 -14.41 -1.97
N ASN A 61 31.62 -14.83 -3.03
CA ASN A 61 30.25 -15.30 -3.00
C ASN A 61 29.25 -14.27 -2.45
N ILE A 62 29.24 -13.06 -3.04
CA ILE A 62 28.29 -12.00 -2.69
C ILE A 62 26.86 -12.52 -2.92
N PRO A 63 26.00 -12.52 -1.89
CA PRO A 63 24.61 -12.88 -2.04
C PRO A 63 23.90 -11.97 -3.07
N PRO A 64 23.05 -12.51 -3.96
CA PRO A 64 22.36 -11.72 -4.99
C PRO A 64 21.60 -10.51 -4.43
N TRP A 65 20.96 -10.67 -3.27
CA TRP A 65 20.20 -9.62 -2.61
C TRP A 65 21.02 -8.37 -2.26
N MET A 66 22.34 -8.49 -2.08
CA MET A 66 23.21 -7.34 -1.80
C MET A 66 23.50 -6.48 -3.04
N ASN A 67 23.25 -7.03 -4.24
CA ASN A 67 23.44 -6.32 -5.51
C ASN A 67 22.11 -5.93 -6.16
N ASP A 68 21.02 -6.58 -5.79
CA ASP A 68 19.71 -6.27 -6.32
C ASP A 68 19.16 -4.95 -5.77
N THR A 69 18.27 -4.34 -6.56
CA THR A 69 17.49 -3.16 -6.18
C THR A 69 16.07 -3.57 -5.86
N TYR A 70 15.54 -3.07 -4.75
CA TYR A 70 14.20 -3.38 -4.28
C TYR A 70 13.37 -2.10 -4.18
N ASP A 71 12.14 -2.13 -4.70
CA ASP A 71 11.19 -1.04 -4.51
C ASP A 71 10.44 -1.22 -3.19
N VAL A 72 10.56 -0.23 -2.31
CA VAL A 72 9.79 -0.12 -1.09
C VAL A 72 8.53 0.67 -1.40
N TRP A 73 7.37 0.03 -1.23
CA TRP A 73 6.06 0.67 -1.39
C TRP A 73 5.48 0.94 -0.01
N PHE A 74 5.10 2.19 0.26
CA PHE A 74 4.58 2.60 1.55
C PHE A 74 3.50 3.68 1.39
N ARG A 75 2.76 3.90 2.47
CA ARG A 75 1.94 5.11 2.66
C ARG A 75 2.56 5.90 3.79
N ASP A 76 2.45 7.22 3.75
CA ASP A 76 2.91 8.07 4.87
C ASP A 76 2.22 7.62 6.18
N PRO A 77 2.96 7.02 7.14
CA PRO A 77 2.36 6.48 8.34
C PRO A 77 1.68 7.55 9.19
N HIS A 78 2.21 8.78 9.19
CA HIS A 78 1.63 9.89 9.93
C HIS A 78 0.25 10.25 9.37
N GLU A 79 0.15 10.36 8.04
CA GLU A 79 -1.12 10.65 7.38
C GLU A 79 -2.14 9.52 7.54
N VAL A 80 -1.68 8.26 7.51
CA VAL A 80 -2.56 7.10 7.73
C VAL A 80 -3.16 7.16 9.14
N VAL A 81 -2.32 7.36 10.16
CA VAL A 81 -2.79 7.46 11.55
C VAL A 81 -3.70 8.67 11.75
N ARG A 82 -3.36 9.82 11.15
CA ARG A 82 -4.21 11.03 11.18
C ARG A 82 -5.60 10.75 10.62
N ASN A 83 -5.69 10.03 9.51
CA ASN A 83 -6.96 9.68 8.88
C ASN A 83 -7.75 8.65 9.69
N MET A 84 -7.08 7.69 10.32
CA MET A 84 -7.71 6.76 11.26
C MET A 84 -8.32 7.50 12.46
N LEU A 85 -7.57 8.43 13.07
CA LEU A 85 -8.02 9.22 14.22
C LEU A 85 -9.16 10.20 13.87
N ALA A 86 -9.17 10.73 12.64
CA ALA A 86 -10.21 11.64 12.19
C ALA A 86 -11.55 10.94 11.86
N ASN A 87 -11.55 9.61 11.72
CA ASN A 87 -12.74 8.85 11.35
C ASN A 87 -13.58 8.52 12.60
N PRO A 88 -14.80 9.07 12.74
CA PRO A 88 -15.65 8.85 13.91
C PRO A 88 -16.04 7.39 14.13
N MET A 89 -15.99 6.56 13.09
CA MET A 89 -16.27 5.12 13.21
C MET A 89 -15.24 4.38 14.07
N TYR A 90 -14.04 4.93 14.25
CA TYR A 90 -12.98 4.36 15.08
C TYR A 90 -12.88 4.97 16.48
N ALA A 91 -13.80 5.87 16.86
CA ALA A 91 -13.73 6.61 18.12
C ALA A 91 -13.66 5.69 19.35
N ASP A 92 -14.37 4.56 19.32
CA ASP A 92 -14.44 3.59 20.42
C ASP A 92 -13.52 2.37 20.22
N GLU A 93 -12.75 2.34 19.12
CA GLU A 93 -11.88 1.21 18.75
C GLU A 93 -10.42 1.42 19.18
N MET A 94 -10.06 2.62 19.66
CA MET A 94 -8.70 2.92 20.10
C MET A 94 -8.57 2.80 21.61
N ASP A 95 -7.70 1.91 22.06
CA ASP A 95 -7.24 1.88 23.45
C ASP A 95 -6.11 2.91 23.64
N TYR A 96 -6.37 3.91 24.45
CA TYR A 96 -5.40 4.95 24.79
C TYR A 96 -4.55 4.58 26.01
N TRP A 97 -4.84 3.45 26.67
CA TRP A 97 -4.07 3.00 27.81
C TRP A 97 -2.78 2.34 27.31
N PRO A 98 -1.64 2.65 27.95
CA PRO A 98 -0.40 1.96 27.64
C PRO A 98 -0.59 0.45 27.79
N TYR A 99 -0.31 -0.29 26.72
CA TYR A 99 -0.30 -1.73 26.77
C TYR A 99 0.73 -2.20 27.80
N ARG A 100 0.33 -3.15 28.65
CA ARG A 100 1.22 -3.79 29.64
C ARG A 100 1.24 -5.27 29.37
N GLU A 101 2.41 -5.77 29.00
CA GLU A 101 2.63 -7.20 28.84
C GLU A 101 3.06 -7.79 30.18
N TYR A 102 2.46 -8.92 30.55
CA TYR A 102 2.81 -9.66 31.75
C TYR A 102 3.31 -11.06 31.37
N ALA A 103 4.38 -11.48 32.03
CA ALA A 103 4.97 -12.79 31.80
C ALA A 103 4.01 -13.89 32.26
N SER A 104 3.64 -14.83 31.38
CA SER A 104 2.73 -15.93 31.74
C SER A 104 3.23 -16.84 32.87
N ALA A 105 4.54 -16.82 33.15
CA ALA A 105 5.17 -17.67 34.14
C ALA A 105 5.05 -17.13 35.58
N ASN A 106 5.05 -15.81 35.76
CA ASN A 106 5.12 -15.20 37.09
C ASN A 106 4.31 -13.90 37.24
N ASP A 107 3.52 -13.51 36.23
CA ASP A 107 2.67 -12.31 36.23
C ASP A 107 3.44 -11.01 36.49
N GLU A 108 4.75 -10.99 36.19
CA GLU A 108 5.58 -9.80 36.27
C GLU A 108 5.48 -8.97 34.99
N CYS A 109 5.43 -7.64 35.14
CA CYS A 109 5.41 -6.70 34.02
C CYS A 109 6.69 -6.86 33.17
N GLN A 110 6.52 -7.24 31.91
CA GLN A 110 7.61 -7.24 30.94
C GLN A 110 7.72 -5.86 30.32
N TRP A 111 8.89 -5.25 30.44
CA TRP A 111 9.22 -4.01 29.74
C TRP A 111 9.90 -4.38 28.41
N LYS A 112 9.14 -4.37 27.33
CA LYS A 112 9.62 -4.56 25.95
C LYS A 112 8.90 -3.58 25.02
N ASP A 113 9.49 -3.33 23.86
CA ASP A 113 9.10 -2.26 22.92
C ASP A 113 9.20 -0.84 23.49
N PHE A 114 10.40 -0.49 23.97
CA PHE A 114 10.81 0.91 23.94
C PHE A 114 11.14 1.23 22.49
N MET A 115 10.35 2.10 21.85
CA MET A 115 10.71 2.66 20.54
C MET A 115 12.14 3.24 20.56
#